data_AF-A0A7J4NTI0-F1
#
_entry.id   AF-A0A7J4NTI0-F1
#
_cell.length_a   1.000
_cell.length_b   1.000
_cell.length_c   1.000
_cell.angle_alpha   90.00
_cell.angle_beta   90.00
_cell.angle_gamma   90.00
#
_symmetry.space_group_name_H-M   'P 1'
#
loop_
_entity.id
_entity.type
_entity.pdbx_description
1 polymer ?
#
loop_
_entity_poly.entity_id
_entity_poly.type
_entity_poly.pdbx_seq_one_letter_code
_entity_poly.pdbx_strand_id
1 'polypeptide(L)'
;MLTRNSVLFISAFVILALLFSLSAASAYPDMAINGSNNTSTPEAAVSSYRANVVIIQHLIEVDQVTYPGYLRVVETIIYKNLGTENYSGPVYTYVQDGAFNVAVAKMEMAASGGKNTIEAFQVSENVVGWNDIILSGIGMAPMYQIEYMVPAEPTGKTTESVTFTKKLKYPTNVNYIYMPITGMPALVVKLVKSDGMKTTVLNNDGSIITADFFEESGNLETYYWDQPLFVDISFELSKSNPAGSDITLYLIILLVIIVVIGYVVLRGKSLAIKGLEGKLGSVLPKKQDEEIYLEEEEFEEEEDIEDDPEADDDEYEGGIEEDPEAEEDEVEEETSRQSPLEINDIKNLSLEELKTAKQAIFNVLLKLDEDHVSGIISKDEYNDIRDNYKEKAKDIMSRIDVLENDD
;
A
#
# COMPACT_ATOMS: atom_id res chain seq x y z
N MET A 1 49.03 -16.23 26.96
CA MET A 1 49.67 -15.50 25.83
C MET A 1 48.68 -15.51 24.67
N LEU A 2 48.33 -14.37 24.07
CA LEU A 2 47.81 -14.45 22.69
C LEU A 2 49.05 -14.73 21.85
N THR A 3 49.11 -15.88 21.22
CA THR A 3 50.24 -16.22 20.35
C THR A 3 50.21 -15.27 19.15
N ARG A 4 51.35 -15.07 18.49
CA ARG A 4 51.44 -14.23 17.28
C ARG A 4 50.39 -14.62 16.22
N ASN A 5 49.93 -15.87 16.26
CA ASN A 5 48.89 -16.43 15.42
C ASN A 5 47.48 -15.89 15.76
N SER A 6 47.19 -15.59 17.03
CA SER A 6 45.89 -15.03 17.44
C SER A 6 45.71 -13.57 16.99
N VAL A 7 46.79 -12.78 16.98
CA VAL A 7 46.75 -11.38 16.50
C VAL A 7 46.58 -11.35 14.98
N LEU A 8 47.23 -12.26 14.26
CA LEU A 8 47.05 -12.42 12.80
C LEU A 8 45.64 -12.91 12.44
N PHE A 9 45.04 -13.79 13.25
CA PHE A 9 43.67 -14.26 13.02
C PHE A 9 42.63 -13.16 13.19
N ILE A 10 42.77 -12.31 14.22
CA ILE A 10 41.84 -11.21 14.48
C ILE A 10 42.00 -10.11 13.42
N SER A 11 43.23 -9.77 13.00
CA SER A 11 43.43 -8.78 11.94
C SER A 11 42.89 -9.27 10.59
N ALA A 12 43.01 -10.57 10.28
CA ALA A 12 42.45 -11.14 9.06
C ALA A 12 40.91 -11.05 9.02
N PHE A 13 40.24 -11.30 10.15
CA PHE A 13 38.78 -11.16 10.25
C PHE A 13 38.30 -9.71 10.12
N VAL A 14 39.03 -8.75 10.70
CA VAL A 14 38.69 -7.32 10.60
C VAL A 14 38.89 -6.81 9.17
N ILE A 15 39.95 -7.22 8.47
CA ILE A 15 40.18 -6.85 7.07
C ILE A 15 39.15 -7.49 6.14
N LEU A 16 38.76 -8.74 6.41
CA LEU A 16 37.72 -9.43 5.63
C LEU A 16 36.34 -8.77 5.84
N ALA A 17 35.99 -8.40 7.07
CA ALA A 17 34.76 -7.66 7.37
C ALA A 17 34.74 -6.26 6.72
N LEU A 18 35.88 -5.57 6.68
CA LEU A 18 36.02 -4.30 5.95
C LEU A 18 35.85 -4.47 4.44
N LEU A 19 36.40 -5.53 3.85
CA LEU A 19 36.24 -5.82 2.41
C LEU A 19 34.80 -6.21 2.03
N PHE A 20 34.02 -6.80 2.93
CA PHE A 20 32.60 -7.09 2.72
C PHE A 20 31.68 -5.87 2.95
N SER A 21 32.16 -4.81 3.63
CA SER A 21 31.40 -3.58 3.89
C SER A 21 31.54 -2.50 2.80
N LEU A 22 32.47 -2.67 1.85
CA LEU A 22 32.48 -1.86 0.64
C LEU A 22 31.44 -2.44 -0.33
N SER A 23 30.24 -1.86 -0.33
CA SER A 23 29.24 -2.08 -1.37
C SER A 23 29.87 -1.83 -2.74
N ALA A 24 29.90 -2.87 -3.58
CA ALA A 24 30.25 -2.75 -4.98
C ALA A 24 29.23 -1.81 -5.65
N ALA A 25 29.62 -0.56 -5.90
CA ALA A 25 29.01 0.25 -6.92
C ALA A 25 29.39 -0.38 -8.27
N SER A 26 28.55 -1.29 -8.76
CA SER A 26 28.65 -1.82 -10.11
C SER A 26 28.20 -0.74 -11.08
N ALA A 27 29.16 -0.02 -11.65
CA ALA A 27 29.00 0.60 -12.95
C ALA A 27 28.85 -0.52 -13.99
N TYR A 28 27.77 -0.52 -14.76
CA TYR A 28 27.72 -1.23 -16.02
C TYR A 28 27.39 -0.27 -17.18
N PRO A 29 28.02 -0.50 -18.34
CA PRO A 29 27.99 0.39 -19.46
C PRO A 29 26.74 0.18 -20.32
N ASP A 30 26.27 1.30 -20.85
CA ASP A 30 25.67 1.48 -22.16
C ASP A 30 25.87 0.30 -23.14
N MET A 31 24.76 -0.33 -23.55
CA MET A 31 24.68 -1.13 -24.78
C MET A 31 23.35 -0.88 -25.49
N ALA A 32 23.44 -0.11 -26.57
CA ALA A 32 22.46 -0.03 -27.64
C ALA A 32 22.21 -1.41 -28.28
N ILE A 33 20.94 -1.79 -28.45
CA ILE A 33 20.53 -2.78 -29.46
C ILE A 33 19.32 -2.25 -30.22
N ASN A 34 19.58 -2.04 -31.51
CA ASN A 34 18.65 -1.77 -32.58
C ASN A 34 17.99 -3.10 -32.99
N GLY A 35 16.65 -3.16 -33.12
CA GLY A 35 15.96 -4.44 -33.38
C GLY A 35 14.52 -4.27 -33.83
N SER A 36 14.37 -3.89 -35.09
CA SER A 36 13.13 -3.82 -35.87
C SER A 36 12.33 -5.13 -35.89
N ASN A 37 11.01 -4.98 -35.76
CA ASN A 37 9.91 -5.68 -36.45
C ASN A 37 8.83 -6.12 -35.46
N ASN A 38 7.61 -5.61 -35.63
CA ASN A 38 6.50 -6.49 -36.01
C ASN A 38 5.32 -5.71 -36.59
N THR A 39 4.94 -6.23 -37.75
CA THR A 39 3.74 -5.97 -38.53
C THR A 39 2.51 -6.46 -37.75
N SER A 40 1.45 -5.65 -37.73
CA SER A 40 0.06 -6.00 -38.08
C SER A 40 -0.95 -5.18 -37.26
N THR A 41 -1.56 -4.20 -37.92
CA THR A 41 -2.90 -3.70 -37.61
C THR A 41 -3.94 -4.79 -37.90
N PRO A 42 -5.04 -4.78 -37.14
CA PRO A 42 -6.29 -4.18 -37.62
C PRO A 42 -6.77 -3.10 -36.63
N GLU A 43 -6.92 -1.82 -37.01
CA GLU A 43 -8.17 -1.25 -37.57
C GLU A 43 -9.41 -1.78 -36.80
N ALA A 44 -10.02 -1.05 -35.86
CA ALA A 44 -10.55 0.30 -36.04
C ALA A 44 -10.55 1.14 -34.75
N ALA A 45 -9.66 2.14 -34.68
CA ALA A 45 -10.02 3.38 -34.02
C ALA A 45 -10.83 4.19 -35.04
N VAL A 46 -12.14 4.33 -34.83
CA VAL A 46 -12.94 5.32 -35.55
C VAL A 46 -12.52 6.71 -35.05
N SER A 47 -11.34 7.17 -35.46
CA SER A 47 -10.99 8.59 -35.43
C SER A 47 -11.64 9.25 -36.64
N SER A 48 -12.97 9.32 -36.64
CA SER A 48 -13.58 10.40 -37.38
C SER A 48 -13.17 11.68 -36.64
N TYR A 49 -12.56 12.65 -37.31
CA TYR A 49 -12.18 13.97 -36.75
C TYR A 49 -13.34 14.73 -36.07
N ARG A 50 -14.55 14.14 -36.03
CA ARG A 50 -15.79 14.68 -35.49
C ARG A 50 -15.86 14.57 -33.97
N ALA A 51 -15.33 13.50 -33.36
CA ALA A 51 -15.22 13.35 -31.91
C ALA A 51 -13.74 13.09 -31.54
N ASN A 52 -13.21 13.86 -30.58
CA ASN A 52 -11.82 13.77 -30.13
C ASN A 52 -11.78 13.90 -28.60
N VAL A 53 -11.96 12.78 -27.90
CA VAL A 53 -11.98 12.73 -26.44
C VAL A 53 -10.55 12.65 -25.91
N VAL A 54 -10.19 13.56 -25.02
CA VAL A 54 -8.88 13.62 -24.34
C VAL A 54 -9.05 13.66 -22.83
N ILE A 55 -8.01 13.29 -22.09
CA ILE A 55 -7.94 13.50 -20.64
C ILE A 55 -7.27 14.85 -20.40
N ILE A 56 -7.94 15.75 -19.67
CA ILE A 56 -7.36 17.04 -19.30
C ILE A 56 -6.82 17.08 -17.87
N GLN A 57 -7.29 16.17 -17.03
CA GLN A 57 -6.81 15.98 -15.68
C GLN A 57 -7.14 14.56 -15.21
N HIS A 58 -6.21 13.95 -14.49
CA HIS A 58 -6.38 12.66 -13.84
C HIS A 58 -5.76 12.73 -12.45
N LEU A 59 -6.59 12.55 -11.42
CA LEU A 59 -6.14 12.37 -10.05
C LEU A 59 -6.27 10.89 -9.68
N ILE A 60 -5.22 10.31 -9.12
CA ILE A 60 -5.23 8.94 -8.58
C ILE A 60 -4.91 9.04 -7.09
N GLU A 61 -5.79 8.56 -6.24
CA GLU A 61 -5.60 8.53 -4.79
C GLU A 61 -5.50 7.06 -4.37
N VAL A 62 -4.34 6.67 -3.84
CA VAL A 62 -4.07 5.30 -3.37
C VAL A 62 -3.92 5.35 -1.86
N ASP A 63 -4.73 4.56 -1.17
CA ASP A 63 -4.75 4.49 0.29
C ASP A 63 -4.46 3.06 0.75
N GLN A 64 -3.32 2.89 1.41
CA GLN A 64 -2.87 1.63 2.01
C GLN A 64 -3.33 1.48 3.47
N VAL A 65 -3.72 2.56 4.13
CA VAL A 65 -3.90 2.59 5.59
C VAL A 65 -5.32 2.16 5.98
N THR A 66 -6.32 2.58 5.22
CA THR A 66 -7.72 2.37 5.61
C THR A 66 -8.16 0.90 5.55
N TYR A 67 -7.58 0.09 4.64
CA TYR A 67 -8.01 -1.29 4.40
C TYR A 67 -6.82 -2.27 4.52
N PRO A 68 -6.58 -2.89 5.69
CA PRO A 68 -5.48 -3.84 5.85
C PRO A 68 -5.53 -4.97 4.81
N GLY A 69 -4.41 -5.18 4.10
CA GLY A 69 -4.29 -6.19 3.04
C GLY A 69 -4.79 -5.74 1.67
N TYR A 70 -5.27 -4.51 1.52
CA TYR A 70 -5.74 -3.96 0.25
C TYR A 70 -5.27 -2.51 0.07
N LEU A 71 -5.17 -2.09 -1.18
CA LEU A 71 -5.09 -0.69 -1.58
C LEU A 71 -6.48 -0.25 -2.01
N ARG A 72 -7.03 0.78 -1.37
CA ARG A 72 -8.19 1.49 -1.94
C ARG A 72 -7.69 2.50 -2.94
N VAL A 73 -8.23 2.45 -4.14
CA VAL A 73 -7.86 3.35 -5.23
C VAL A 73 -9.08 4.15 -5.66
N VAL A 74 -8.95 5.47 -5.66
CA VAL A 74 -9.94 6.40 -6.19
C VAL A 74 -9.30 7.20 -7.30
N GLU A 75 -9.81 7.02 -8.51
CA GLU A 75 -9.43 7.82 -9.66
C GLU A 75 -10.49 8.87 -9.94
N THR A 76 -10.08 10.09 -10.20
CA THR A 76 -10.93 11.14 -10.75
C THR A 76 -10.39 11.55 -12.11
N ILE A 77 -11.15 11.30 -13.17
CA ILE A 77 -10.76 11.56 -14.55
C ILE A 77 -11.68 12.61 -15.15
N ILE A 78 -11.10 13.67 -15.71
CA ILE A 78 -11.83 14.70 -16.45
C ILE A 78 -11.57 14.53 -17.95
N TYR A 79 -12.63 14.21 -18.68
CA TYR A 79 -12.56 14.07 -20.14
C TYR A 79 -13.07 15.33 -20.84
N LYS A 80 -12.43 15.69 -21.96
CA LYS A 80 -12.88 16.78 -22.82
C LYS A 80 -12.97 16.31 -24.26
N ASN A 81 -14.08 16.63 -24.92
CA ASN A 81 -14.22 16.41 -26.35
C ASN A 81 -13.82 17.67 -27.12
N LEU A 82 -12.70 17.58 -27.84
CA LEU A 82 -12.15 18.64 -28.70
C LEU A 82 -12.65 18.55 -30.14
N GLY A 83 -13.48 17.55 -30.45
CA GLY A 83 -14.13 17.39 -31.74
C GLY A 83 -15.20 18.45 -31.97
N THR A 84 -15.74 18.50 -33.18
CA THR A 84 -16.83 19.41 -33.54
C THR A 84 -18.22 18.82 -33.23
N GLU A 85 -18.32 17.51 -33.06
CA GLU A 85 -19.57 16.79 -32.76
C GLU A 85 -19.51 16.19 -31.36
N ASN A 86 -20.67 16.02 -30.73
CA ASN A 86 -20.77 15.32 -29.45
C ASN A 86 -20.28 13.88 -29.60
N TYR A 87 -19.50 13.42 -28.64
CA TYR A 87 -19.17 12.01 -28.52
C TYR A 87 -20.32 11.32 -27.78
N SER A 88 -20.78 10.19 -28.29
CA SER A 88 -21.76 9.32 -27.64
C SER A 88 -21.28 7.89 -27.77
N GLY A 89 -20.97 7.26 -26.65
CA GLY A 89 -20.44 5.90 -26.67
C GLY A 89 -19.70 5.52 -25.39
N PRO A 90 -19.00 4.39 -25.45
CA PRO A 90 -18.32 3.85 -24.29
C PRO A 90 -17.00 4.58 -23.99
N VAL A 91 -16.88 5.11 -22.77
CA VAL A 91 -15.65 5.62 -22.18
C VAL A 91 -15.00 4.52 -21.37
N TYR A 92 -13.68 4.51 -21.28
CA TYR A 92 -12.94 3.42 -20.63
C TYR A 92 -11.81 3.91 -19.73
N THR A 93 -11.42 3.09 -18.76
CA THR A 93 -10.18 3.23 -18.00
C THR A 93 -9.55 1.86 -17.75
N TYR A 94 -8.24 1.84 -17.53
CA TYR A 94 -7.52 0.66 -17.08
C TYR A 94 -7.53 0.59 -15.55
N VAL A 95 -7.87 -0.53 -14.95
CA VAL A 95 -7.71 -0.78 -13.50
C VAL A 95 -6.57 -1.77 -13.28
N GLN A 96 -5.90 -1.73 -12.13
CA GLN A 96 -4.80 -2.66 -11.86
C GLN A 96 -5.27 -4.12 -11.89
N ASP A 97 -4.37 -5.02 -12.28
CA ASP A 97 -4.57 -6.46 -12.26
C ASP A 97 -5.03 -6.92 -10.86
N GLY A 98 -6.08 -7.75 -10.81
CA GLY A 98 -6.68 -8.18 -9.55
C GLY A 98 -7.58 -7.13 -8.88
N ALA A 99 -7.87 -6.00 -9.54
CA ALA A 99 -8.84 -5.02 -9.03
C ALA A 99 -10.24 -5.63 -8.89
N PHE A 100 -10.96 -5.23 -7.84
CA PHE A 100 -12.32 -5.65 -7.56
C PHE A 100 -13.14 -4.51 -6.94
N ASN A 101 -14.45 -4.72 -6.80
CA ASN A 101 -15.42 -3.71 -6.34
C ASN A 101 -15.33 -2.40 -7.14
N VAL A 102 -15.19 -2.52 -8.47
CA VAL A 102 -15.11 -1.35 -9.33
C VAL A 102 -16.47 -0.66 -9.39
N ALA A 103 -16.53 0.58 -8.92
CA ALA A 103 -17.67 1.46 -9.00
C ALA A 103 -17.31 2.70 -9.82
N VAL A 104 -18.21 3.11 -10.71
CA VAL A 104 -18.06 4.32 -11.53
C VAL A 104 -19.18 5.29 -11.21
N ALA A 105 -18.85 6.57 -11.06
CA ALA A 105 -19.83 7.63 -10.89
C ALA A 105 -19.48 8.87 -11.69
N LYS A 106 -20.50 9.59 -12.14
CA LYS A 106 -20.38 10.93 -12.70
C LYS A 106 -20.45 11.94 -11.56
N MET A 107 -19.48 12.85 -11.52
CA MET A 107 -19.45 13.93 -10.55
C MET A 107 -20.02 15.20 -11.18
N GLU A 108 -21.00 15.81 -10.51
CA GLU A 108 -21.47 17.15 -10.88
C GLU A 108 -20.52 18.21 -10.33
N MET A 109 -19.98 19.07 -11.19
CA MET A 109 -19.07 20.16 -10.76
C MET A 109 -19.79 21.36 -10.13
N ALA A 110 -21.09 21.26 -9.82
CA ALA A 110 -21.83 22.30 -9.13
C ALA A 110 -21.57 22.24 -7.61
N ALA A 111 -21.72 23.37 -6.89
CA ALA A 111 -21.44 23.46 -5.45
C ALA A 111 -22.33 22.55 -4.56
N SER A 112 -23.38 21.95 -5.12
CA SER A 112 -24.27 20.96 -4.50
C SER A 112 -24.29 19.63 -5.27
N GLY A 113 -23.27 19.40 -6.12
CA GLY A 113 -23.26 18.32 -7.09
C GLY A 113 -23.23 16.95 -6.42
N GLY A 114 -24.22 16.12 -6.74
CA GLY A 114 -24.28 14.74 -6.28
C GLY A 114 -23.30 13.83 -7.01
N LYS A 115 -23.01 12.68 -6.39
CA LYS A 115 -22.35 11.54 -7.03
C LYS A 115 -23.44 10.72 -7.72
N ASN A 116 -23.50 10.75 -9.05
CA ASN A 116 -24.44 9.96 -9.83
C ASN A 116 -23.79 8.66 -10.26
N THR A 117 -24.12 7.55 -9.62
CA THR A 117 -23.59 6.23 -9.99
C THR A 117 -23.95 5.90 -11.45
N ILE A 118 -22.97 5.41 -12.21
CA ILE A 118 -23.14 4.97 -13.60
C ILE A 118 -22.95 3.45 -13.63
N GLU A 119 -23.79 2.76 -14.39
CA GLU A 119 -23.59 1.35 -14.69
C GLU A 119 -22.29 1.18 -15.50
N ALA A 120 -21.29 0.55 -14.87
CA ALA A 120 -20.04 0.16 -15.50
C ALA A 120 -20.14 -1.27 -16.03
N PHE A 121 -19.43 -1.55 -17.12
CA PHE A 121 -19.29 -2.89 -17.69
C PHE A 121 -17.81 -3.25 -17.86
N GLN A 122 -17.51 -4.52 -17.66
CA GLN A 122 -16.17 -5.05 -17.87
C GLN A 122 -15.92 -5.32 -19.37
N VAL A 123 -14.82 -4.81 -19.92
CA VAL A 123 -14.42 -5.05 -21.33
C VAL A 123 -13.40 -6.20 -21.41
N SER A 124 -12.46 -6.22 -20.48
CA SER A 124 -11.48 -7.28 -20.23
C SER A 124 -11.14 -7.26 -18.75
N GLU A 125 -10.37 -8.21 -18.23
CA GLU A 125 -10.02 -8.31 -16.80
C GLU A 125 -9.62 -6.96 -16.15
N ASN A 126 -8.89 -6.12 -16.89
CA ASN A 126 -8.30 -4.88 -16.35
C ASN A 126 -8.82 -3.61 -17.07
N VAL A 127 -9.87 -3.73 -17.89
CA VAL A 127 -10.47 -2.58 -18.60
C VAL A 127 -11.94 -2.49 -18.26
N VAL A 128 -12.32 -1.37 -17.66
CA VAL A 128 -13.69 -1.04 -17.29
C VAL A 128 -14.20 0.08 -18.18
N GLY A 129 -15.44 -0.04 -18.65
CA GLY A 129 -16.10 0.96 -19.48
C GLY A 129 -17.48 1.34 -18.98
N TRP A 130 -17.98 2.47 -19.44
CA TRP A 130 -19.34 2.95 -19.20
C TRP A 130 -19.79 3.80 -20.38
N ASN A 131 -21.10 3.84 -20.65
CA ASN A 131 -21.64 4.64 -21.75
C ASN A 131 -21.96 6.05 -21.27
N ASP A 132 -21.50 7.07 -22.01
CA ASP A 132 -21.88 8.46 -21.73
C ASP A 132 -21.82 9.32 -23.02
N ILE A 133 -22.30 10.55 -22.91
CA ILE A 133 -22.23 11.59 -23.92
C ILE A 133 -21.25 12.67 -23.43
N ILE A 134 -20.16 12.87 -24.18
CA ILE A 134 -19.19 13.94 -23.94
C ILE A 134 -19.43 15.04 -24.98
N LEU A 135 -20.06 16.13 -24.52
CA LEU A 135 -20.42 17.26 -25.37
C LEU A 135 -19.19 17.93 -25.97
N SER A 136 -19.28 18.34 -27.24
CA SER A 136 -18.26 19.19 -27.86
C SER A 136 -18.38 20.64 -27.38
N GLY A 137 -17.27 21.37 -27.36
CA GLY A 137 -17.26 22.82 -27.15
C GLY A 137 -16.93 23.30 -25.73
N ILE A 138 -17.60 24.38 -25.29
CA ILE A 138 -17.28 25.20 -24.10
C ILE A 138 -18.03 24.73 -22.83
N GLY A 139 -18.74 23.60 -22.91
CA GLY A 139 -19.41 23.03 -21.75
C GLY A 139 -18.43 22.62 -20.65
N MET A 140 -18.92 22.47 -19.42
CA MET A 140 -18.13 21.86 -18.35
C MET A 140 -17.73 20.44 -18.75
N ALA A 141 -16.43 20.15 -18.66
CA ALA A 141 -15.90 18.83 -18.95
C ALA A 141 -16.47 17.83 -17.92
N PRO A 142 -17.05 16.70 -18.35
CA PRO A 142 -17.53 15.70 -17.42
C PRO A 142 -16.38 15.13 -16.60
N MET A 143 -16.63 14.98 -15.31
CA MET A 143 -15.73 14.38 -14.34
C MET A 143 -16.31 13.05 -13.90
N TYR A 144 -15.47 12.03 -13.88
CA TYR A 144 -15.84 10.69 -13.43
C TYR A 144 -14.97 10.30 -12.25
N GLN A 145 -15.58 9.65 -11.28
CA GLN A 145 -14.90 8.99 -10.19
C GLN A 145 -14.97 7.48 -10.41
N ILE A 146 -13.83 6.82 -10.36
CA ILE A 146 -13.71 5.36 -10.41
C ILE A 146 -13.11 4.93 -9.08
N GLU A 147 -13.79 4.05 -8.37
CA GLU A 147 -13.36 3.55 -7.07
C GLU A 147 -13.22 2.03 -7.16
N TYR A 148 -12.11 1.49 -6.66
CA TYR A 148 -11.86 0.06 -6.64
C TYR A 148 -10.85 -0.32 -5.55
N MET A 149 -10.75 -1.61 -5.28
CA MET A 149 -9.75 -2.16 -4.37
C MET A 149 -8.79 -3.08 -5.11
N VAL A 150 -7.54 -3.13 -4.65
CA VAL A 150 -6.49 -4.00 -5.18
C VAL A 150 -5.85 -4.77 -4.02
N PRO A 151 -5.63 -6.09 -4.12
CA PRO A 151 -4.87 -6.83 -3.11
C PRO A 151 -3.48 -6.22 -2.88
N ALA A 152 -3.14 -5.97 -1.62
CA ALA A 152 -1.85 -5.42 -1.19
C ALA A 152 -0.93 -6.51 -0.63
N GLU A 153 -0.88 -7.67 -1.29
CA GLU A 153 -0.04 -8.77 -0.83
C GLU A 153 1.44 -8.40 -0.97
N PRO A 154 2.25 -8.54 0.10
CA PRO A 154 3.66 -8.22 0.03
C PRO A 154 4.36 -9.14 -0.98
N THR A 155 4.92 -8.54 -2.03
CA THR A 155 5.70 -9.26 -3.03
C THR A 155 7.14 -9.43 -2.55
N GLY A 156 7.57 -10.69 -2.41
CA GLY A 156 8.98 -11.04 -2.12
C GLY A 156 9.21 -11.69 -0.76
N LYS A 157 10.17 -12.63 -0.70
CA LYS A 157 10.47 -13.41 0.53
C LYS A 157 11.29 -12.64 1.57
N THR A 158 11.83 -11.47 1.24
CA THR A 158 12.85 -10.77 2.05
C THR A 158 12.56 -9.29 2.30
N THR A 159 11.71 -8.67 1.48
CA THR A 159 11.29 -7.27 1.61
C THR A 159 9.80 -7.24 1.39
N GLU A 160 9.03 -6.89 2.41
CA GLU A 160 7.60 -6.64 2.28
C GLU A 160 7.43 -5.37 1.45
N SER A 161 7.34 -5.50 0.12
CA SER A 161 6.97 -4.42 -0.78
C SER A 161 5.58 -4.65 -1.36
N VAL A 162 4.81 -3.57 -1.47
CA VAL A 162 3.50 -3.54 -2.10
C VAL A 162 3.59 -2.63 -3.31
N THR A 163 3.12 -3.11 -4.46
CA THR A 163 3.20 -2.37 -5.71
C THR A 163 1.82 -2.00 -6.23
N PHE A 164 1.61 -0.71 -6.46
CA PHE A 164 0.47 -0.20 -7.22
C PHE A 164 0.93 0.14 -8.64
N THR A 165 0.22 -0.34 -9.67
CA THR A 165 0.57 -0.07 -11.08
C THR A 165 -0.63 0.43 -11.85
N LYS A 166 -0.46 1.56 -12.55
CA LYS A 166 -1.44 2.15 -13.44
C LYS A 166 -0.91 2.23 -14.86
N LYS A 167 -1.62 1.61 -15.81
CA LYS A 167 -1.37 1.82 -17.25
C LYS A 167 -2.09 3.09 -17.71
N LEU A 168 -1.34 4.02 -18.28
CA LEU A 168 -1.85 5.29 -18.82
C LEU A 168 -2.07 5.23 -20.34
N LYS A 169 -1.28 4.40 -21.02
CA LYS A 169 -1.44 4.05 -22.43
C LYS A 169 -1.59 2.55 -22.52
N TYR A 170 -2.66 2.08 -23.14
CA TYR A 170 -2.94 0.66 -23.28
C TYR A 170 -3.11 0.33 -24.77
N PRO A 171 -2.40 -0.68 -25.32
CA PRO A 171 -2.30 -0.90 -26.77
C PRO A 171 -3.60 -1.32 -27.48
N THR A 172 -4.75 -1.30 -26.81
CA THR A 172 -6.07 -1.59 -27.41
C THR A 172 -6.81 -0.30 -27.78
N ASN A 173 -8.14 -0.38 -27.97
CA ASN A 173 -9.04 0.71 -28.39
C ASN A 173 -9.15 1.89 -27.40
N VAL A 174 -8.35 1.90 -26.32
CA VAL A 174 -8.44 2.84 -25.21
C VAL A 174 -7.10 3.56 -25.03
N ASN A 175 -6.85 4.57 -25.86
CA ASN A 175 -5.72 5.48 -25.70
C ASN A 175 -6.21 6.92 -25.74
N TYR A 176 -6.57 7.44 -24.56
CA TYR A 176 -6.82 8.87 -24.42
C TYR A 176 -5.48 9.61 -24.30
N ILE A 177 -5.37 10.71 -25.03
CA ILE A 177 -4.20 11.58 -24.95
C ILE A 177 -4.37 12.48 -23.73
N TYR A 178 -3.34 12.59 -22.90
CA TYR A 178 -3.25 13.62 -21.87
C TYR A 178 -2.97 14.95 -22.55
N MET A 179 -3.90 15.90 -22.39
CA MET A 179 -3.73 17.25 -22.89
C MET A 179 -3.41 18.19 -21.73
N PRO A 180 -2.16 18.67 -21.61
CA PRO A 180 -1.78 19.61 -20.57
C PRO A 180 -2.59 20.90 -20.69
N ILE A 181 -3.05 21.42 -19.54
CA ILE A 181 -3.61 22.77 -19.45
C ILE A 181 -2.60 23.64 -18.70
N THR A 182 -2.35 24.84 -19.20
CA THR A 182 -1.40 25.76 -18.57
C THR A 182 -1.76 26.00 -17.11
N GLY A 183 -0.81 25.71 -16.21
CA GLY A 183 -0.96 25.89 -14.77
C GLY A 183 -1.74 24.77 -14.06
N MET A 184 -2.09 23.68 -14.74
CA MET A 184 -2.72 22.52 -14.11
C MET A 184 -2.02 21.22 -14.56
N PRO A 185 -1.55 20.39 -13.62
CA PRO A 185 -0.92 19.11 -13.94
C PRO A 185 -1.95 18.16 -14.57
N ALA A 186 -1.54 17.45 -15.62
CA ALA A 186 -2.41 16.52 -16.32
C ALA A 186 -2.60 15.21 -15.53
N LEU A 187 -1.61 14.82 -14.73
CA LEU A 187 -1.67 13.68 -13.81
C LEU A 187 -1.22 14.10 -12.41
N VAL A 188 -2.02 13.76 -11.41
CA VAL A 188 -1.71 13.91 -10.00
C VAL A 188 -1.89 12.56 -9.34
N VAL A 189 -0.90 12.12 -8.56
CA VAL A 189 -1.03 10.89 -7.78
C VAL A 189 -0.78 11.20 -6.32
N LYS A 190 -1.75 10.86 -5.47
CA LYS A 190 -1.66 10.93 -4.02
C LYS A 190 -1.53 9.53 -3.45
N LEU A 191 -0.55 9.33 -2.58
CA LEU A 191 -0.32 8.06 -1.91
C LEU A 191 -0.40 8.29 -0.41
N VAL A 192 -1.33 7.59 0.25
CA VAL A 192 -1.39 7.49 1.71
C VAL A 192 -0.72 6.18 2.10
N LYS A 193 0.52 6.29 2.62
CA LYS A 193 1.38 5.15 2.95
C LYS A 193 1.40 4.88 4.46
N SER A 194 1.72 3.65 4.85
CA SER A 194 1.95 3.32 6.26
C SER A 194 3.24 3.96 6.79
N ASP A 195 3.32 4.20 8.10
CA ASP A 195 4.50 4.77 8.76
C ASP A 195 5.78 3.98 8.43
N GLY A 196 6.85 4.70 8.10
CA GLY A 196 8.16 4.11 7.80
C GLY A 196 8.29 3.44 6.43
N MET A 197 7.24 3.50 5.59
CA MET A 197 7.31 3.08 4.20
C MET A 197 8.05 4.12 3.35
N LYS A 198 8.81 3.62 2.37
CA LYS A 198 9.43 4.40 1.30
C LYS A 198 8.79 4.07 -0.02
N THR A 199 8.55 5.10 -0.82
CA THR A 199 7.99 4.97 -2.16
C THR A 199 9.09 5.08 -3.20
N THR A 200 9.10 4.14 -4.13
CA THR A 200 9.87 4.23 -5.38
C THR A 200 8.91 4.33 -6.54
N VAL A 201 9.06 5.36 -7.38
CA VAL A 201 8.21 5.55 -8.57
C VAL A 201 8.95 5.06 -9.80
N LEU A 202 8.35 4.10 -10.50
CA LEU A 202 8.92 3.38 -11.63
C LEU A 202 8.04 3.53 -12.88
N ASN A 203 8.62 3.39 -14.06
CA ASN A 203 7.88 3.24 -15.33
C ASN A 203 7.90 1.77 -15.81
N ASN A 204 7.49 1.57 -17.07
CA ASN A 204 7.28 0.26 -17.69
C ASN A 204 8.56 -0.56 -17.90
N ASP A 205 9.73 0.06 -17.89
CA ASP A 205 11.01 -0.64 -17.99
C ASP A 205 11.69 -0.82 -16.63
N GLY A 206 11.02 -0.41 -15.55
CA GLY A 206 11.54 -0.46 -14.18
C GLY A 206 12.54 0.65 -13.86
N SER A 207 12.71 1.66 -14.73
CA SER A 207 13.50 2.83 -14.40
C SER A 207 12.73 3.81 -13.51
N ILE A 208 13.49 4.47 -12.63
CA ILE A 208 12.94 5.46 -11.72
C ILE A 208 12.50 6.69 -12.51
N ILE A 209 11.28 7.14 -12.29
CA ILE A 209 10.77 8.39 -12.86
C ILE A 209 10.62 9.46 -11.78
N THR A 210 10.93 10.69 -12.17
CA THR A 210 10.79 11.87 -11.30
C THR A 210 9.51 12.61 -11.67
N ALA A 211 8.77 13.07 -10.66
CA ALA A 211 7.64 13.98 -10.85
C ALA A 211 8.13 15.40 -11.20
N ASP A 212 7.32 16.15 -11.94
CA ASP A 212 7.60 17.55 -12.24
C ASP A 212 7.55 18.39 -10.96
N PHE A 213 6.68 18.00 -10.03
CA PHE A 213 6.60 18.54 -8.69
C PHE A 213 6.23 17.42 -7.68
N PHE A 214 6.71 17.56 -6.45
CA PHE A 214 6.53 16.57 -5.38
C PHE A 214 6.31 17.27 -4.04
N GLU A 215 5.32 16.79 -3.29
CA GLU A 215 5.00 17.25 -1.95
C GLU A 215 4.89 16.05 -1.01
N GLU A 216 5.45 16.17 0.19
CA GLU A 216 5.32 15.17 1.26
C GLU A 216 4.80 15.86 2.52
N SER A 217 3.76 15.29 3.11
CA SER A 217 3.16 15.76 4.35
C SER A 217 2.79 14.57 5.23
N GLY A 218 3.67 14.23 6.16
CA GLY A 218 3.53 13.04 7.00
C GLY A 218 3.47 11.77 6.17
N ASN A 219 2.33 11.10 6.19
CA ASN A 219 2.07 9.84 5.47
C ASN A 219 1.47 10.04 4.08
N LEU A 220 1.27 11.29 3.66
CA LEU A 220 0.75 11.63 2.35
C LEU A 220 1.89 12.11 1.45
N GLU A 221 2.09 11.42 0.33
CA GLU A 221 2.94 11.88 -0.76
C GLU A 221 2.07 12.27 -1.95
N THR A 222 2.35 13.42 -2.57
CA THR A 222 1.68 13.87 -3.78
C THR A 222 2.68 14.15 -4.89
N TYR A 223 2.45 13.51 -6.03
CA TYR A 223 3.28 13.59 -7.23
C TYR A 223 2.50 14.24 -8.36
N TYR A 224 3.14 15.13 -9.09
CA TYR A 224 2.52 15.90 -10.15
C TYR A 224 3.29 15.75 -11.47
N TRP A 225 2.57 15.51 -12.57
CA TRP A 225 3.10 15.50 -13.92
C TRP A 225 2.26 16.39 -14.83
N ASP A 226 2.90 17.37 -15.45
CA ASP A 226 2.29 18.22 -16.46
C ASP A 226 2.02 17.42 -17.74
N GLN A 227 2.94 16.52 -18.10
CA GLN A 227 2.85 15.68 -19.29
C GLN A 227 3.38 14.26 -19.02
N PRO A 228 2.52 13.29 -18.67
CA PRO A 228 2.95 11.90 -18.50
C PRO A 228 3.31 11.27 -19.86
N LEU A 229 4.60 11.15 -20.15
CA LEU A 229 5.10 10.57 -21.41
C LEU A 229 5.21 9.04 -21.37
N PHE A 230 5.22 8.46 -20.18
CA PHE A 230 5.32 7.02 -19.93
C PHE A 230 4.04 6.25 -20.29
N VAL A 231 4.19 4.92 -20.44
CA VAL A 231 3.09 4.01 -20.79
C VAL A 231 2.34 3.56 -19.54
N ASP A 232 3.08 3.26 -18.49
CA ASP A 232 2.56 2.95 -17.17
C ASP A 232 3.39 3.66 -16.09
N ILE A 233 2.84 3.64 -14.88
CA ILE A 233 3.50 4.13 -13.68
C ILE A 233 3.26 3.13 -12.58
N SER A 234 4.32 2.77 -11.87
CA SER A 234 4.28 1.86 -10.73
C SER A 234 4.85 2.54 -9.50
N PHE A 235 4.21 2.31 -8.36
CA PHE A 235 4.60 2.82 -7.06
C PHE A 235 4.89 1.64 -6.16
N GLU A 236 6.18 1.43 -5.88
CA GLU A 236 6.63 0.40 -4.96
C GLU A 236 6.78 0.98 -3.56
N LEU A 237 5.90 0.55 -2.66
CA LEU A 237 5.88 0.90 -1.24
C LEU A 237 6.64 -0.19 -0.49
N SER A 238 7.82 0.14 0.03
CA SER A 238 8.67 -0.81 0.74
C SER A 238 8.94 -0.34 2.17
N LYS A 239 8.97 -1.27 3.13
CA LYS A 239 9.43 -0.93 4.47
C LYS A 239 10.87 -0.43 4.36
N SER A 240 11.11 0.77 4.88
CA SER A 240 12.50 1.20 5.02
C SER A 240 13.21 0.18 5.91
N ASN A 241 14.32 -0.39 5.41
CA ASN A 241 15.24 -1.06 6.32
C ASN A 241 15.54 -0.06 7.43
N PRO A 242 15.43 -0.45 8.72
CA PRO A 242 15.69 0.46 9.82
C PRO A 242 17.03 1.14 9.53
N ALA A 243 16.98 2.46 9.32
CA ALA A 243 18.16 3.22 8.98
C ALA A 243 19.23 2.85 10.01
N GLY A 244 20.43 2.51 9.55
CA GLY A 244 21.51 1.86 10.32
C GLY A 244 22.02 2.59 11.58
N SER A 245 21.24 3.50 12.16
CA SER A 245 21.38 4.01 13.52
C SER A 245 21.48 2.87 14.55
N ASP A 246 20.66 1.83 14.44
CA ASP A 246 20.75 0.67 15.34
C ASP A 246 22.02 -0.14 15.10
N ILE A 247 22.41 -0.38 13.84
CA ILE A 247 23.66 -1.09 13.51
C ILE A 247 24.87 -0.31 14.04
N THR A 248 24.83 1.02 13.99
CA THR A 248 25.90 1.88 14.52
C THR A 248 25.96 1.80 16.04
N LEU A 249 24.81 1.81 16.73
CA LEU A 249 24.73 1.60 18.18
C LEU A 249 25.28 0.22 18.57
N TYR A 250 24.87 -0.84 17.87
CA TYR A 250 25.35 -2.20 18.11
C TYR A 250 26.85 -2.34 17.82
N LEU A 251 27.38 -1.66 16.80
CA LEU A 251 28.82 -1.59 16.52
C LEU A 251 29.58 -0.89 17.64
N ILE A 252 29.05 0.21 18.18
CA ILE A 252 29.64 0.94 19.32
C ILE A 252 29.65 0.04 20.56
N ILE A 253 28.54 -0.62 20.87
CA ILE A 253 28.42 -1.55 22.01
C ILE A 253 29.43 -2.71 21.85
N LEU A 254 29.53 -3.30 20.66
CA LEU A 254 30.48 -4.37 20.36
C LEU A 254 31.93 -3.90 20.58
N LEU A 255 32.27 -2.68 20.14
CA LEU A 255 33.61 -2.11 20.28
C LEU A 255 33.95 -1.86 21.76
N VAL A 256 32.99 -1.38 22.57
CA VAL A 256 33.15 -1.24 24.03
C VAL A 256 33.39 -2.59 24.69
N ILE A 257 32.65 -3.63 24.31
CA ILE A 257 32.85 -5.00 24.83
C ILE A 257 34.26 -5.50 24.51
N ILE A 258 34.74 -5.29 23.28
CA ILE A 258 36.11 -5.67 22.86
C ILE A 258 37.16 -4.91 23.69
N VAL A 259 36.96 -3.62 23.96
CA VAL A 259 37.87 -2.82 24.79
C VAL A 259 37.90 -3.33 26.23
N VAL A 260 36.75 -3.63 26.83
CA VAL A 260 36.67 -4.16 28.21
C VAL A 260 37.33 -5.53 28.32
N ILE A 261 37.03 -6.46 27.41
CA ILE A 261 37.66 -7.78 27.39
C ILE A 261 39.16 -7.66 27.13
N GLY A 262 39.56 -6.80 26.18
CA GLY A 262 40.96 -6.52 25.89
C GLY A 262 41.71 -5.97 27.10
N TYR A 263 41.10 -5.05 27.84
CA TYR A 263 41.64 -4.48 29.08
C TYR A 263 41.83 -5.56 30.16
N VAL A 264 40.84 -6.42 30.40
CA VAL A 264 40.94 -7.52 31.38
C VAL A 264 42.06 -8.50 30.99
N VAL A 265 42.17 -8.86 29.71
CA VAL A 265 43.21 -9.78 29.20
C VAL A 265 44.62 -9.17 29.25
N LEU A 266 44.74 -7.85 29.06
CA LEU A 266 46.02 -7.13 29.17
C LEU A 266 46.43 -6.94 30.64
N ARG A 267 45.50 -6.59 31.52
CA ARG A 267 45.74 -6.42 32.96
C ARG A 267 46.09 -7.74 33.66
N GLY A 268 45.48 -8.85 33.22
CA GLY A 268 45.79 -10.20 33.72
C GLY A 268 47.21 -10.71 33.37
N LYS A 269 47.98 -10.00 32.54
CA LYS A 269 49.35 -10.41 32.13
C LYS A 269 50.45 -9.46 32.62
N SER A 270 50.16 -8.39 33.35
CA SER A 270 51.21 -7.55 33.92
C SER A 270 51.79 -8.15 35.20
N LEU A 271 52.47 -9.29 35.06
CA LEU A 271 53.46 -9.77 36.06
C LEU A 271 54.61 -8.77 36.26
N ALA A 272 54.70 -7.72 35.43
CA ALA A 272 55.70 -6.67 35.50
C ALA A 272 55.35 -5.48 36.42
N ILE A 273 54.11 -5.33 36.92
CA ILE A 273 53.76 -4.20 37.82
C ILE A 273 53.86 -4.57 39.31
N LYS A 274 53.88 -5.88 39.66
CA LYS A 274 54.16 -6.33 41.03
C LYS A 274 55.58 -6.00 41.53
N GLY A 275 56.50 -5.62 40.65
CA GLY A 275 57.86 -5.19 41.03
C GLY A 275 57.99 -3.72 41.44
N LEU A 276 56.98 -2.89 41.18
CA LEU A 276 57.03 -1.45 41.45
C LEU A 276 56.29 -1.04 42.73
N GLU A 277 55.32 -1.84 43.19
CA GLU A 277 54.64 -1.63 44.49
C GLU A 277 55.52 -1.99 45.70
N GLY A 278 56.56 -2.82 45.52
CA GLY A 278 57.53 -3.13 46.58
C GLY A 278 58.52 -2.00 46.92
N LYS A 279 58.51 -0.89 46.16
CA LYS A 279 59.46 0.24 46.34
C LYS A 279 58.81 1.59 46.67
N LEU A 280 57.48 1.69 46.72
CA LEU A 280 56.79 2.88 47.23
C LEU A 280 56.08 2.67 48.59
N GLY A 281 56.17 1.48 49.18
CA GLY A 281 55.54 1.15 50.47
C GLY A 281 56.31 1.58 51.73
N SER A 282 57.37 2.39 51.64
CA SER A 282 58.17 2.78 52.82
C SER A 282 58.03 4.24 53.26
N VAL A 283 57.16 5.05 52.64
CA VAL A 283 56.94 6.43 53.07
C VAL A 283 55.48 6.81 52.89
N LEU A 284 54.63 6.50 53.87
CA LEU A 284 53.52 7.35 54.37
C LEU A 284 52.64 6.55 55.36
N PRO A 285 52.21 7.15 56.49
CA PRO A 285 51.56 6.45 57.59
C PRO A 285 50.06 6.23 57.34
N LYS A 286 49.56 5.11 57.88
CA LYS A 286 48.15 4.77 58.07
C LYS A 286 47.38 5.87 58.83
N LYS A 287 46.22 6.25 58.28
CA LYS A 287 45.00 6.73 58.98
C LYS A 287 43.81 6.18 58.18
N GLN A 288 43.06 5.24 58.76
CA GLN A 288 41.84 5.41 59.57
C GLN A 288 40.61 5.71 58.70
N ASP A 289 39.77 4.68 58.62
CA ASP A 289 38.31 4.68 58.75
C ASP A 289 37.53 5.88 58.21
N GLU A 290 36.70 5.65 57.20
CA GLU A 290 35.35 6.20 57.19
C GLU A 290 34.42 5.29 56.37
N GLU A 291 33.54 4.66 57.13
CA GLU A 291 32.32 3.97 56.75
C GLU A 291 31.38 4.99 56.08
N ILE A 292 30.93 4.74 54.85
CA ILE A 292 29.84 5.51 54.23
C ILE A 292 28.74 4.53 53.82
N TYR A 293 27.62 4.71 54.51
CA TYR A 293 26.33 4.06 54.44
C TYR A 293 25.46 4.69 53.34
N LEU A 294 24.65 3.85 52.67
CA LEU A 294 23.36 4.13 51.98
C LEU A 294 23.40 5.16 50.82
N GLU A 295 22.55 5.12 49.80
CA GLU A 295 21.10 4.96 49.79
C GLU A 295 20.61 4.24 48.51
N GLU A 296 19.61 3.39 48.70
CA GLU A 296 18.70 2.90 47.65
C GLU A 296 17.67 4.01 47.42
N GLU A 297 17.59 4.55 46.20
CA GLU A 297 16.47 5.44 45.80
C GLU A 297 15.27 4.58 45.39
N GLU A 298 14.30 4.49 46.31
CA GLU A 298 12.89 4.26 46.04
C GLU A 298 12.35 5.41 45.17
N PHE A 299 11.77 5.09 44.02
CA PHE A 299 10.94 6.03 43.28
C PHE A 299 9.48 5.81 43.69
N GLU A 300 8.96 6.75 44.47
CA GLU A 300 7.54 6.86 44.83
C GLU A 300 6.70 7.36 43.63
N GLU A 301 5.47 6.87 43.61
CA GLU A 301 4.34 7.27 42.79
C GLU A 301 3.81 8.66 43.21
N GLU A 302 3.45 9.50 42.25
CA GLU A 302 2.44 10.58 42.41
C GLU A 302 1.60 10.58 41.11
N GLU A 303 0.34 10.15 41.15
CA GLU A 303 -0.90 10.84 41.57
C GLU A 303 -1.43 11.91 40.59
N ASP A 304 -2.70 11.68 40.23
CA ASP A 304 -3.78 12.62 39.93
C ASP A 304 -3.62 13.71 38.87
N ILE A 305 -4.38 13.55 37.77
CA ILE A 305 -5.04 14.68 37.09
C ILE A 305 -6.51 14.34 36.91
N GLU A 306 -7.32 15.29 37.38
CA GLU A 306 -8.73 15.27 37.71
C GLU A 306 -9.67 15.12 36.51
N ASP A 307 -10.82 14.49 36.81
CA ASP A 307 -12.06 14.52 36.04
C ASP A 307 -12.58 15.96 35.82
N ASP A 308 -13.00 16.25 34.60
CA ASP A 308 -13.89 17.39 34.28
C ASP A 308 -15.03 16.92 33.37
N PRO A 309 -16.26 16.75 33.92
CA PRO A 309 -17.47 16.66 33.12
C PRO A 309 -18.50 17.71 33.57
N GLU A 310 -18.56 18.85 32.89
CA GLU A 310 -19.76 19.71 32.82
C GLU A 310 -20.16 19.84 31.33
N ALA A 311 -21.29 19.26 30.89
CA ALA A 311 -22.70 19.65 31.08
C ALA A 311 -23.11 20.85 30.20
N ASP A 312 -23.95 20.57 29.20
CA ASP A 312 -25.05 21.40 28.66
C ASP A 312 -25.83 20.49 27.66
N ASP A 313 -27.15 20.30 27.73
CA ASP A 313 -28.14 21.28 28.19
C ASP A 313 -29.31 21.59 27.24
N ASP A 314 -29.55 20.89 26.11
CA ASP A 314 -30.45 21.39 25.06
C ASP A 314 -31.44 20.33 24.52
N GLU A 315 -32.43 20.05 25.37
CA GLU A 315 -33.86 19.88 25.07
C GLU A 315 -34.31 20.25 23.63
N TYR A 316 -34.72 19.26 22.83
CA TYR A 316 -35.61 19.49 21.67
C TYR A 316 -36.73 18.44 21.64
N GLU A 317 -37.87 18.84 22.20
CA GLU A 317 -39.18 18.26 21.93
C GLU A 317 -39.58 18.57 20.48
N GLY A 318 -39.93 17.53 19.73
CA GLY A 318 -40.49 17.67 18.38
C GLY A 318 -41.32 16.45 18.04
N GLY A 319 -42.51 16.36 18.64
CA GLY A 319 -43.51 15.36 18.27
C GLY A 319 -44.03 15.61 16.86
N ILE A 320 -44.04 14.56 16.03
CA ILE A 320 -44.95 14.44 14.88
C ILE A 320 -45.51 13.02 14.89
N GLU A 321 -46.78 13.00 15.30
CA GLU A 321 -47.91 12.12 15.00
C GLU A 321 -47.64 10.85 14.17
N GLU A 322 -48.01 9.73 14.78
CA GLU A 322 -48.33 8.45 14.17
C GLU A 322 -49.55 8.59 13.23
N ASP A 323 -49.45 8.03 12.02
CA ASP A 323 -50.60 7.48 11.31
C ASP A 323 -50.19 6.15 10.63
N PRO A 324 -50.81 5.00 10.97
CA PRO A 324 -50.49 3.70 10.41
C PRO A 324 -51.54 3.24 9.38
N GLU A 325 -51.12 3.10 8.12
CA GLU A 325 -51.74 2.21 7.13
C GLU A 325 -50.58 1.48 6.43
N ALA A 326 -50.20 0.25 6.79
CA ALA A 326 -50.88 -1.03 6.58
C ALA A 326 -51.09 -1.36 5.09
N GLU A 327 -50.02 -1.79 4.40
CA GLU A 327 -50.11 -2.83 3.36
C GLU A 327 -48.90 -3.77 3.50
N GLU A 328 -49.16 -4.93 4.12
CA GLU A 328 -48.30 -6.12 4.09
C GLU A 328 -48.48 -6.80 2.73
N ASP A 329 -47.45 -6.72 1.88
CA ASP A 329 -47.29 -7.67 0.76
C ASP A 329 -46.24 -8.71 1.17
N GLU A 330 -46.74 -9.89 1.54
CA GLU A 330 -45.97 -11.12 1.66
C GLU A 330 -45.35 -11.46 0.29
N VAL A 331 -44.08 -11.15 0.09
CA VAL A 331 -43.26 -11.78 -0.95
C VAL A 331 -42.52 -12.93 -0.28
N GLU A 332 -42.97 -14.15 -0.60
CA GLU A 332 -42.34 -15.40 -0.22
C GLU A 332 -40.84 -15.38 -0.58
N GLU A 333 -40.02 -15.17 0.44
CA GLU A 333 -38.57 -15.28 0.37
C GLU A 333 -38.22 -16.79 0.32
N GLU A 334 -38.11 -17.37 -0.88
CA GLU A 334 -37.34 -18.61 -1.05
C GLU A 334 -35.85 -18.29 -0.90
N THR A 335 -35.42 -17.99 0.33
CA THR A 335 -34.02 -18.13 0.73
C THR A 335 -33.72 -19.64 0.81
N SER A 336 -33.42 -20.20 -0.37
CA SER A 336 -32.74 -21.48 -0.50
C SER A 336 -31.49 -21.45 0.36
N ARG A 337 -31.58 -22.06 1.55
CA ARG A 337 -30.45 -22.44 2.39
C ARG A 337 -29.58 -23.38 1.59
N GLN A 338 -28.72 -22.83 0.75
CA GLN A 338 -27.66 -23.58 0.07
C GLN A 338 -26.77 -24.16 1.16
N SER A 339 -26.80 -25.49 1.28
CA SER A 339 -26.02 -26.25 2.25
C SER A 339 -24.55 -25.83 2.21
N PRO A 340 -23.85 -25.78 3.35
CA PRO A 340 -22.44 -25.43 3.40
C PRO A 340 -21.61 -26.42 2.56
N LEU A 341 -20.95 -25.93 1.50
CA LEU A 341 -19.89 -26.66 0.79
C LEU A 341 -18.84 -27.12 1.81
N GLU A 342 -18.60 -28.43 1.90
CA GLU A 342 -17.59 -29.01 2.77
C GLU A 342 -16.21 -28.95 2.09
N ILE A 343 -15.13 -28.87 2.89
CA ILE A 343 -13.74 -28.77 2.41
C ILE A 343 -13.36 -29.93 1.47
N ASN A 344 -14.00 -31.09 1.61
CA ASN A 344 -13.80 -32.25 0.75
C ASN A 344 -14.35 -32.05 -0.68
N ASP A 345 -15.33 -31.16 -0.86
CA ASP A 345 -15.93 -30.87 -2.17
C ASP A 345 -14.98 -29.99 -3.00
N ILE A 346 -14.26 -29.06 -2.36
CA ILE A 346 -13.36 -28.09 -3.02
C ILE A 346 -12.20 -28.78 -3.77
N LYS A 347 -11.69 -29.92 -3.25
CA LYS A 347 -10.53 -30.60 -3.85
C LYS A 347 -10.80 -31.22 -5.22
N ASN A 348 -12.07 -31.54 -5.51
CA ASN A 348 -12.48 -32.26 -6.71
C ASN A 348 -13.08 -31.34 -7.80
N LEU A 349 -13.18 -30.04 -7.54
CA LEU A 349 -13.71 -29.06 -8.50
C LEU A 349 -12.68 -28.77 -9.61
N SER A 350 -13.17 -28.58 -10.82
CA SER A 350 -12.40 -28.06 -11.95
C SER A 350 -12.06 -26.58 -11.77
N LEU A 351 -11.11 -26.07 -12.56
CA LEU A 351 -10.68 -24.66 -12.50
C LEU A 351 -11.86 -23.68 -12.71
N GLU A 352 -12.74 -23.96 -13.66
CA GLU A 352 -13.93 -23.12 -13.93
C GLU A 352 -14.95 -23.17 -12.79
N GLU A 353 -15.15 -24.34 -12.17
CA GLU A 353 -16.01 -24.48 -11.00
C GLU A 353 -15.43 -23.76 -9.78
N LEU A 354 -14.11 -23.77 -9.60
CA LEU A 354 -13.42 -23.03 -8.54
C LEU A 354 -13.53 -21.52 -8.75
N LYS A 355 -13.39 -21.03 -9.99
CA LYS A 355 -13.61 -19.60 -10.33
C LYS A 355 -15.05 -19.18 -10.05
N THR A 356 -16.01 -20.02 -10.41
CA THR A 356 -17.43 -19.80 -10.10
C THR A 356 -17.69 -19.79 -8.59
N ALA A 357 -17.11 -20.74 -7.84
CA ALA A 357 -17.26 -20.81 -6.40
C ALA A 357 -16.59 -19.62 -5.68
N LYS A 358 -15.45 -19.14 -6.16
CA LYS A 358 -14.80 -17.90 -5.69
C LYS A 358 -15.76 -16.72 -5.82
N GLN A 359 -16.39 -16.56 -6.99
CA GLN A 359 -17.35 -15.48 -7.22
C GLN A 359 -18.60 -15.60 -6.32
N ALA A 360 -19.11 -16.82 -6.11
CA ALA A 360 -20.25 -17.05 -5.24
C ALA A 360 -19.97 -16.70 -3.78
N ILE A 361 -18.81 -17.12 -3.23
CA ILE A 361 -18.38 -16.74 -1.88
C ILE A 361 -18.24 -15.23 -1.75
N PHE A 362 -17.71 -14.57 -2.78
CA PHE A 362 -17.56 -13.13 -2.79
C PHE A 362 -18.91 -12.40 -2.70
N ASN A 363 -19.91 -12.85 -3.48
CA ASN A 363 -21.26 -12.29 -3.42
C ASN A 363 -21.90 -12.47 -2.03
N VAL A 364 -21.63 -13.59 -1.35
CA VAL A 364 -22.12 -13.81 0.02
C VAL A 364 -21.44 -12.84 0.99
N LEU A 365 -20.13 -12.63 0.88
CA LEU A 365 -19.43 -11.66 1.73
C LEU A 365 -19.92 -10.23 1.52
N LEU A 366 -20.24 -9.83 0.28
CA LEU A 366 -20.84 -8.52 -0.01
C LEU A 366 -22.20 -8.36 0.67
N LYS A 367 -23.08 -9.36 0.54
CA LYS A 367 -24.40 -9.33 1.18
C LYS A 367 -24.27 -9.30 2.71
N LEU A 368 -23.29 -10.02 3.26
CA LEU A 368 -23.01 -10.04 4.69
C LEU A 368 -22.58 -8.66 5.23
N ASP A 369 -21.79 -7.91 4.45
CA ASP A 369 -21.42 -6.54 4.80
C ASP A 369 -22.64 -5.59 4.79
N GLU A 370 -23.53 -5.74 3.81
CA GLU A 370 -24.79 -4.99 3.72
C GLU A 370 -25.75 -5.33 4.89
N ASP A 371 -25.90 -6.61 5.22
CA ASP A 371 -26.73 -7.10 6.33
C ASP A 371 -26.21 -6.59 7.69
N HIS A 372 -24.89 -6.46 7.86
CA HIS A 372 -24.29 -5.90 9.08
C HIS A 372 -24.51 -4.39 9.18
N VAL A 373 -24.34 -3.65 8.08
CA VAL A 373 -24.55 -2.19 8.06
C VAL A 373 -26.03 -1.83 8.28
N SER A 374 -26.94 -2.63 7.74
CA SER A 374 -28.38 -2.47 7.94
C SER A 374 -28.87 -2.93 9.33
N GLY A 375 -27.99 -3.51 10.15
CA GLY A 375 -28.31 -3.99 11.49
C GLY A 375 -29.16 -5.27 11.52
N ILE A 376 -29.25 -5.98 10.38
CA ILE A 376 -29.98 -7.25 10.26
C ILE A 376 -29.27 -8.36 11.05
N ILE A 377 -27.93 -8.34 11.06
CA ILE A 377 -27.11 -9.30 11.80
C ILE A 377 -26.29 -8.61 12.88
N SER A 378 -26.08 -9.29 14.00
CA SER A 378 -25.23 -8.78 15.08
C SER A 378 -23.75 -8.80 14.68
N LYS A 379 -22.92 -7.99 15.36
CA LYS A 379 -21.47 -7.94 15.13
C LYS A 379 -20.80 -9.30 15.35
N ASP A 380 -21.25 -10.06 16.34
CA ASP A 380 -20.69 -11.38 16.65
C ASP A 380 -21.03 -12.39 15.55
N GLU A 381 -22.29 -12.42 15.09
CA GLU A 381 -22.71 -13.26 13.96
C GLU A 381 -22.01 -12.86 12.66
N TYR A 382 -21.84 -11.56 12.41
CA TYR A 382 -21.09 -11.05 11.27
C TYR A 382 -19.65 -11.59 11.26
N ASN A 383 -18.94 -11.49 12.39
CA ASN A 383 -17.55 -11.96 12.47
C ASN A 383 -17.45 -13.48 12.25
N ASP A 384 -18.31 -14.26 12.90
CA ASP A 384 -18.31 -15.73 12.78
C ASP A 384 -18.57 -16.18 11.33
N ILE A 385 -19.56 -15.58 10.66
CA ILE A 385 -19.89 -15.92 9.28
C ILE A 385 -18.78 -15.45 8.34
N ARG A 386 -18.29 -14.22 8.52
CA ARG A 386 -17.24 -13.63 7.69
C ARG A 386 -15.95 -14.45 7.74
N ASP A 387 -15.52 -14.85 8.93
CA ASP A 387 -14.27 -15.61 9.11
C ASP A 387 -14.37 -16.99 8.45
N ASN A 388 -15.54 -17.65 8.54
CA ASN A 388 -15.79 -18.91 7.84
C ASN A 388 -15.67 -18.75 6.31
N TYR A 389 -16.33 -17.75 5.72
CA TYR A 389 -16.28 -17.53 4.28
C TYR A 389 -14.90 -17.05 3.81
N LYS A 390 -14.15 -16.29 4.63
CA LYS A 390 -12.75 -15.94 4.35
C LYS A 390 -11.85 -17.17 4.30
N GLU A 391 -12.01 -18.10 5.24
CA GLU A 391 -11.24 -19.35 5.25
C GLU A 391 -11.53 -20.17 3.98
N LYS A 392 -12.80 -20.30 3.59
CA LYS A 392 -13.18 -20.97 2.34
C LYS A 392 -12.63 -20.28 1.08
N ALA A 393 -12.66 -18.95 1.04
CA ALA A 393 -12.10 -18.19 -0.08
C ALA A 393 -10.59 -18.46 -0.22
N LYS A 394 -9.87 -18.53 0.91
CA LYS A 394 -8.43 -18.87 0.94
C LYS A 394 -8.15 -20.27 0.42
N ASP A 395 -8.96 -21.26 0.81
CA ASP A 395 -8.83 -22.64 0.32
C ASP A 395 -9.07 -22.75 -1.19
N ILE A 396 -10.10 -22.06 -1.71
CA ILE A 396 -10.39 -22.02 -3.15
C ILE A 396 -9.25 -21.34 -3.92
N MET A 397 -8.77 -20.19 -3.46
CA MET A 397 -7.67 -19.47 -4.12
C MET A 397 -6.39 -20.29 -4.14
N SER A 398 -6.03 -20.93 -3.02
CA SER A 398 -4.86 -21.83 -2.96
C SER A 398 -4.98 -22.98 -3.96
N ARG A 399 -6.19 -23.49 -4.21
CA ARG A 399 -6.42 -24.57 -5.18
C ARG A 399 -6.35 -24.09 -6.62
N ILE A 400 -6.87 -22.90 -6.91
CA ILE A 400 -6.75 -22.25 -8.22
C ILE A 400 -5.27 -22.06 -8.57
N ASP A 401 -4.47 -21.53 -7.64
CA ASP A 401 -3.04 -21.31 -7.84
C ASP A 401 -2.31 -22.62 -8.17
N VAL A 402 -2.63 -23.72 -7.49
CA VAL A 402 -2.04 -25.04 -7.79
C VAL A 402 -2.41 -25.50 -9.21
N LEU A 403 -3.67 -25.34 -9.62
CA LEU A 403 -4.12 -25.79 -10.94
C LEU A 403 -3.60 -24.93 -12.09
N GLU A 404 -3.46 -23.62 -11.89
CA GLU A 404 -2.94 -22.70 -12.91
C GLU A 404 -1.41 -22.80 -13.09
N ASN A 405 -0.70 -23.38 -12.11
CA ASN A 405 0.75 -23.64 -12.19
C ASN A 405 1.11 -25.07 -12.62
N ASP A 406 0.14 -25.99 -12.70
CA ASP A 406 0.35 -27.38 -13.14
C ASP A 406 0.11 -27.59 -14.66
N ASP A 407 -0.42 -26.58 -15.37
CA ASP A 407 -0.51 -26.50 -16.85
C ASP A 407 0.69 -25.76 -17.46
#